data_AF-A0A7J2U5U1-F1
#
_entry.id   AF-A0A7J2U5U1-F1
#
_cell.length_a   1.000
_cell.length_b   1.000
_cell.length_c   1.000
_cell.angle_alpha   90.00
_cell.angle_beta   90.00
_cell.angle_gamma   90.00
#
_symmetry.space_group_name_H-M   'P 1'
#
loop_
_entity.id
_entity.type
_entity.pdbx_description
1 polymer ?
#
loop_
_entity_poly.entity_id
_entity_poly.type
_entity_poly.pdbx_seq_one_letter_code
_entity_poly.pdbx_strand_id
1 'polypeptide(L)'
;MKTIVRISMHQLIRVGPTVLYLTIIGEVPQGFVSRVLGELVEVYRLFGEGPELVEVYIYGSEELMHIYLLSEALELGVGVVGQYSVSHDAWRGWPRIHIDYGACKNIEERFLKALLHHEAAHSILHGTLQSYAIALSRGFAELFEKSPWVVYLASVAVKDVEVMAYLSNKGLRISVEDYLEHIKTGFKELHCKTLEEVFEFAKLVAPCTIVECSVESDLGERCREIFPTILKVLEAVKNMRADLNTKIETLIRGVVEVMSKEKSL
;
A
#
# COMPACT_ATOMS: atom_id res chain seq x y z
N MET A 1 -24.71 -16.68 22.50
CA MET A 1 -23.75 -15.72 21.92
C MET A 1 -24.51 -14.47 21.56
N LYS A 2 -24.17 -13.33 22.15
CA LYS A 2 -24.87 -12.06 21.94
C LYS A 2 -24.60 -11.55 20.54
N THR A 3 -25.65 -11.36 19.78
CA THR A 3 -25.70 -10.66 18.49
C THR A 3 -25.01 -9.31 18.63
N ILE A 4 -23.87 -9.13 17.95
CA ILE A 4 -23.19 -7.83 17.85
C ILE A 4 -24.10 -6.92 17.03
N VAL A 5 -24.52 -5.82 17.64
CA VAL A 5 -25.36 -4.80 17.03
C VAL A 5 -24.54 -4.09 15.93
N ARG A 6 -24.79 -4.42 14.66
CA ARG A 6 -24.27 -3.66 13.51
C ARG A 6 -25.18 -2.46 13.28
N ILE A 7 -24.84 -1.29 13.83
CA ILE A 7 -25.31 -0.03 13.26
C ILE A 7 -24.40 0.21 12.05
N SER A 8 -24.81 -0.31 10.90
CA SER A 8 -24.12 -0.05 9.63
C SER A 8 -24.80 1.15 8.99
N MET A 9 -24.18 2.32 9.10
CA MET A 9 -24.57 3.48 8.32
C MET A 9 -23.94 3.34 6.94
N HIS A 10 -24.79 3.36 5.91
CA HIS A 10 -24.35 3.29 4.52
C HIS A 10 -24.65 4.60 3.83
N GLN A 11 -23.65 5.15 3.14
CA GLN A 11 -23.78 6.38 2.38
C GLN A 11 -23.14 6.19 1.01
N LEU A 12 -23.84 6.63 -0.03
CA LEU A 12 -23.37 6.65 -1.41
C LEU A 12 -23.00 8.08 -1.78
N ILE A 13 -21.78 8.30 -2.26
CA ILE A 13 -21.30 9.60 -2.72
C ILE A 13 -20.74 9.43 -4.13
N ARG A 14 -21.31 10.15 -5.10
CA ARG A 14 -20.81 10.14 -6.48
C ARG A 14 -19.81 11.28 -6.68
N VAL A 15 -18.64 10.95 -7.20
CA VAL A 15 -17.56 11.88 -7.54
C VAL A 15 -17.11 11.58 -8.98
N GLY A 16 -17.63 12.34 -9.94
CA GLY A 16 -17.40 12.05 -11.36
C GLY A 16 -17.85 10.63 -11.74
N PRO A 17 -16.97 9.78 -12.31
CA PRO A 17 -17.32 8.41 -12.67
C PRO A 17 -17.42 7.46 -11.47
N THR A 18 -16.81 7.83 -10.33
CA THR A 18 -16.64 6.95 -9.18
C THR A 18 -17.78 7.13 -8.16
N VAL A 19 -18.25 6.02 -7.61
CA VAL A 19 -19.14 5.98 -6.46
C VAL A 19 -18.38 5.49 -5.24
N LEU A 20 -18.33 6.31 -4.19
CA LEU A 20 -17.83 5.92 -2.88
C LEU A 20 -18.99 5.34 -2.06
N TYR A 21 -18.86 4.07 -1.66
CA TYR A 21 -19.82 3.38 -0.81
C TYR A 21 -19.25 3.26 0.61
N LEU A 22 -19.69 4.13 1.51
CA LEU A 22 -19.23 4.16 2.88
C LEU A 22 -19.92 3.08 3.73
N THR A 23 -19.13 2.35 4.51
CA THR A 23 -19.58 1.46 5.58
C THR A 23 -18.83 1.79 6.87
N ILE A 24 -19.56 2.01 7.96
CA ILE A 24 -18.97 2.22 9.30
C ILE A 24 -19.17 0.97 10.16
N ILE A 25 -18.10 0.54 10.83
CA ILE A 25 -18.10 -0.64 11.69
C ILE A 25 -17.57 -0.25 13.09
N GLY A 26 -18.45 -0.28 14.09
CA GLY A 26 -18.14 0.16 15.46
C GLY A 26 -18.46 1.63 15.69
N GLU A 27 -17.90 2.21 16.76
CA GLU A 27 -18.13 3.60 17.13
C GLU A 27 -17.05 4.51 16.51
N VAL A 28 -17.48 5.40 15.60
CA VAL A 28 -16.62 6.37 14.93
C VAL A 28 -17.26 7.76 15.05
N PRO A 29 -16.52 8.79 15.52
CA PRO A 29 -17.07 10.14 15.58
C PRO A 29 -17.42 10.67 14.19
N GLN A 30 -18.59 11.30 14.06
CA GLN A 30 -19.04 11.89 12.78
C GLN A 30 -18.03 12.89 12.21
N GLY A 31 -17.31 13.63 13.05
CA GLY A 31 -16.25 14.54 12.61
C GLY A 31 -15.10 13.83 11.89
N PHE A 32 -14.74 12.61 12.29
CA PHE A 32 -13.73 11.80 11.58
C PHE A 32 -14.29 11.28 10.25
N VAL A 33 -15.53 10.78 10.24
CA VAL A 33 -16.21 10.33 9.02
C VAL A 33 -16.26 11.44 7.97
N SER A 34 -16.68 12.65 8.37
CA SER A 34 -16.75 13.81 7.48
C SER A 34 -15.38 14.22 6.95
N ARG A 35 -14.32 14.12 7.75
CA ARG A 35 -12.94 14.39 7.31
C ARG A 35 -12.48 13.40 6.25
N VAL A 36 -12.57 12.10 6.53
CA VAL A 36 -12.17 11.03 5.58
C VAL A 36 -12.94 11.16 4.26
N LEU A 37 -14.26 11.34 4.32
CA LEU A 37 -15.07 11.51 3.12
C LEU A 37 -14.74 12.80 2.37
N GLY A 38 -14.50 13.90 3.08
CA GLY A 38 -14.07 15.17 2.47
C GLY A 38 -12.80 14.97 1.65
N GLU A 39 -11.80 14.34 2.23
CA GLU A 39 -10.51 14.12 1.56
C GLU A 39 -10.59 13.14 0.41
N LEU A 40 -11.34 12.04 0.55
CA LEU A 40 -11.56 11.13 -0.57
C LEU A 40 -12.32 11.84 -1.71
N VAL A 41 -13.36 12.61 -1.42
CA VAL A 41 -14.10 13.35 -2.44
C VAL A 41 -13.20 14.37 -3.15
N GLU A 42 -12.35 15.08 -2.43
CA GLU A 42 -11.40 16.02 -3.01
C GLU A 42 -10.37 15.32 -3.90
N VAL A 43 -9.76 14.22 -3.44
CA VAL A 43 -8.71 13.54 -4.19
C VAL A 43 -9.26 12.85 -5.45
N TYR A 44 -10.43 12.20 -5.40
CA TYR A 44 -11.05 11.62 -6.60
C TYR A 44 -11.46 12.70 -7.60
N ARG A 45 -11.91 13.88 -7.12
CA ARG A 45 -12.20 15.03 -8.00
C ARG A 45 -10.93 15.52 -8.68
N LEU A 46 -9.81 15.58 -7.95
CA LEU A 46 -8.51 15.96 -8.49
C LEU A 46 -7.99 14.94 -9.51
N PHE A 47 -8.13 13.64 -9.22
CA PHE A 47 -7.74 12.59 -10.14
C PHE A 47 -8.51 12.67 -11.46
N GLY A 48 -9.80 13.02 -11.41
CA GLY A 48 -10.67 13.19 -12.57
C GLY A 48 -11.07 11.87 -13.25
N GLU A 49 -10.61 10.76 -12.69
CA GLU A 49 -10.83 9.39 -13.15
C GLU A 49 -10.88 8.45 -11.94
N GLY A 50 -11.38 7.24 -12.16
CA GLY A 50 -11.37 6.20 -11.14
C GLY A 50 -12.28 5.03 -11.48
N PRO A 51 -12.29 3.99 -10.63
CA PRO A 51 -13.18 2.84 -10.77
C PRO A 51 -14.64 3.27 -10.59
N GLU A 52 -15.59 2.49 -11.09
CA GLU A 52 -17.03 2.80 -10.97
C GLU A 52 -17.51 2.78 -9.50
N LEU A 53 -16.91 1.91 -8.69
CA LEU A 53 -17.22 1.71 -7.27
C LEU A 53 -15.92 1.63 -6.47
N VAL A 54 -15.90 2.31 -5.33
CA VAL A 54 -14.92 2.11 -4.26
C VAL A 54 -15.70 1.94 -2.96
N GLU A 55 -15.50 0.83 -2.27
CA GLU A 55 -16.03 0.70 -0.91
C GLU A 55 -15.06 1.34 0.08
N VAL A 56 -15.60 2.11 1.02
CA VAL A 56 -14.83 2.80 2.05
C VAL A 56 -15.30 2.28 3.39
N TYR A 57 -14.44 1.56 4.09
CA TYR A 57 -14.73 1.01 5.40
C TYR A 57 -14.02 1.83 6.47
N ILE A 58 -14.77 2.36 7.43
CA ILE A 58 -14.20 3.03 8.61
C ILE A 58 -14.52 2.20 9.85
N TYR A 59 -13.48 1.74 10.52
CA TYR A 59 -13.55 0.90 11.71
C TYR A 59 -13.33 1.74 12.96
N GLY A 60 -14.08 1.48 14.02
CA GLY A 60 -13.93 2.17 15.30
C GLY A 60 -12.65 1.81 16.07
N SER A 61 -12.02 0.69 15.73
CA SER A 61 -10.75 0.25 16.33
C SER A 61 -9.96 -0.68 15.41
N GLU A 62 -8.66 -0.80 15.72
CA GLU A 62 -7.71 -1.66 15.03
C GLU A 62 -8.16 -3.12 15.08
N GLU A 63 -8.64 -3.59 16.23
CA GLU A 63 -9.09 -4.97 16.41
C GLU A 63 -10.30 -5.29 15.54
N LEU A 64 -11.22 -4.33 15.37
CA LEU A 64 -12.37 -4.51 14.49
C LEU A 64 -11.96 -4.63 13.03
N MET A 65 -11.05 -3.75 12.57
CA MET A 65 -10.49 -3.81 11.22
C MET A 65 -9.77 -5.14 11.00
N HIS A 66 -8.91 -5.53 11.94
CA HIS A 66 -8.12 -6.75 11.86
C HIS A 66 -8.98 -8.02 11.82
N ILE A 67 -9.96 -8.14 12.72
CA ILE A 67 -10.88 -9.30 12.73
C ILE A 67 -11.68 -9.37 11.43
N TYR A 68 -12.16 -8.23 10.92
CA TYR A 68 -12.92 -8.18 9.68
C TYR A 68 -12.09 -8.67 8.49
N LEU A 69 -10.89 -8.09 8.32
CA LEU A 69 -10.00 -8.43 7.21
C LEU A 69 -9.50 -9.88 7.29
N LEU A 70 -9.10 -10.35 8.48
CA LEU A 70 -8.68 -11.74 8.65
C LEU A 70 -9.80 -12.74 8.38
N SER A 71 -11.01 -12.47 8.86
CA SER A 71 -12.15 -13.35 8.63
C SER A 71 -12.44 -13.50 7.14
N GLU A 72 -12.38 -12.40 6.40
CA GLU A 72 -12.61 -12.39 4.95
C GLU A 72 -11.44 -13.03 4.19
N ALA A 73 -10.22 -12.77 4.61
CA ALA A 73 -9.04 -13.37 4.01
C ALA A 73 -9.07 -14.90 4.12
N LEU A 74 -9.47 -15.42 5.28
CA LEU A 74 -9.69 -16.86 5.50
C LEU A 74 -10.81 -17.43 4.62
N GLU A 75 -11.92 -16.70 4.45
CA GLU A 75 -13.02 -17.11 3.56
C GLU A 75 -12.57 -17.23 2.10
N LEU A 76 -11.73 -16.30 1.65
CA LEU A 76 -11.27 -16.19 0.27
C LEU A 76 -9.96 -16.97 0.00
N GLY A 77 -9.32 -17.52 1.04
CA GLY A 77 -8.03 -18.19 0.92
C GLY A 77 -6.88 -17.25 0.52
N VAL A 78 -6.98 -15.96 0.87
CA VAL A 78 -5.93 -14.96 0.62
C VAL A 78 -5.09 -14.73 1.88
N GLY A 79 -3.80 -14.44 1.70
CA GLY A 79 -2.93 -14.05 2.79
C GLY A 79 -3.09 -12.56 3.14
N VAL A 80 -3.09 -12.24 4.42
CA VAL A 80 -2.96 -10.85 4.91
C VAL A 80 -1.54 -10.65 5.41
N VAL A 81 -0.89 -9.58 4.95
CA VAL A 81 0.48 -9.24 5.36
C VAL A 81 0.49 -7.81 5.88
N GLY A 82 1.00 -7.63 7.09
CA GLY A 82 1.04 -6.35 7.77
C GLY A 82 -0.29 -5.92 8.39
N GLN A 83 -0.21 -4.96 9.30
CA GLN A 83 -1.34 -4.21 9.84
C GLN A 83 -1.07 -2.74 9.55
N TYR A 84 -1.98 -2.09 8.83
CA TYR A 84 -1.85 -0.69 8.44
C TYR A 84 -3.07 0.08 8.93
N SER A 85 -2.86 1.33 9.33
CA SER A 85 -3.92 2.23 9.79
C SER A 85 -4.89 2.60 8.66
N VAL A 86 -4.40 2.61 7.42
CA VAL A 86 -5.17 2.75 6.19
C VAL A 86 -4.63 1.72 5.20
N SER A 87 -5.49 1.00 4.49
CA SER A 87 -5.06 0.00 3.51
C SER A 87 -6.06 -0.17 2.37
N HIS A 88 -5.57 -0.55 1.21
CA HIS A 88 -6.37 -0.96 0.06
C HIS A 88 -6.37 -2.47 -0.17
N ASP A 89 -7.51 -3.02 -0.58
CA ASP A 89 -7.56 -4.31 -1.28
C ASP A 89 -8.59 -4.33 -2.43
N ALA A 90 -8.51 -5.35 -3.28
CA ALA A 90 -9.57 -5.66 -4.24
C ALA A 90 -9.90 -7.17 -4.30
N TRP A 91 -9.88 -7.86 -3.16
CA TRP A 91 -10.06 -9.31 -3.08
C TRP A 91 -11.42 -9.80 -3.60
N ARG A 92 -12.45 -8.95 -3.53
CA ARG A 92 -13.80 -9.26 -4.02
C ARG A 92 -14.04 -8.89 -5.48
N GLY A 93 -13.06 -8.27 -6.16
CA GLY A 93 -13.19 -7.83 -7.56
C GLY A 93 -13.40 -6.34 -7.78
N TRP A 94 -13.55 -5.57 -6.71
CA TRP A 94 -13.65 -4.11 -6.73
C TRP A 94 -12.76 -3.52 -5.62
N PRO A 95 -12.29 -2.28 -5.75
CA PRO A 95 -11.39 -1.68 -4.78
C PRO A 95 -12.11 -1.30 -3.50
N ARG A 96 -11.41 -1.49 -2.40
CA ARG A 96 -11.88 -1.22 -1.04
C ARG A 96 -10.77 -0.52 -0.28
N ILE A 97 -11.12 0.55 0.42
CA ILE A 97 -10.23 1.30 1.29
C ILE A 97 -10.70 1.08 2.72
N HIS A 98 -9.80 0.63 3.57
CA HIS A 98 -10.02 0.32 4.96
C HIS A 98 -9.29 1.36 5.82
N ILE A 99 -9.99 1.95 6.78
CA ILE A 99 -9.48 3.00 7.66
C ILE A 99 -9.76 2.64 9.11
N ASP A 100 -8.71 2.52 9.92
CA ASP A 100 -8.82 2.38 11.37
C ASP A 100 -8.85 3.76 12.04
N TYR A 101 -10.01 4.13 12.60
CA TYR A 101 -10.14 5.33 13.42
C TYR A 101 -9.23 5.30 14.66
N GLY A 102 -9.07 4.14 15.29
CA GLY A 102 -8.25 3.96 16.49
C GLY A 102 -6.80 4.42 16.28
N ALA A 103 -6.17 3.95 15.20
CA ALA A 103 -4.85 4.36 14.77
C ALA A 103 -4.80 5.79 14.22
N CYS A 104 -5.83 6.23 13.48
CA CYS A 104 -5.83 7.54 12.82
C CYS A 104 -6.32 8.72 13.68
N LYS A 105 -6.88 8.50 14.87
CA LYS A 105 -7.49 9.62 15.65
C LYS A 105 -6.49 10.69 16.11
N ASN A 106 -5.21 10.32 16.26
CA ASN A 106 -4.15 11.17 16.78
C ASN A 106 -3.08 11.53 15.76
N ILE A 107 -3.20 11.07 14.50
CA ILE A 107 -2.23 11.44 13.46
C ILE A 107 -2.50 12.86 12.98
N GLU A 108 -1.45 13.58 12.59
CA GLU A 108 -1.59 14.89 11.97
C GLU A 108 -2.42 14.81 10.69
N GLU A 109 -3.22 15.85 10.42
CA GLU A 109 -4.14 15.85 9.27
C GLU A 109 -3.43 15.63 7.93
N ARG A 110 -2.22 16.19 7.78
CA ARG A 110 -1.41 15.99 6.57
C ARG A 110 -1.04 14.52 6.33
N PHE A 111 -0.77 13.76 7.40
CA PHE A 111 -0.45 12.34 7.30
C PHE A 111 -1.68 11.51 6.97
N LEU A 112 -2.84 11.81 7.58
CA LEU A 112 -4.10 11.16 7.22
C LEU A 112 -4.41 11.39 5.74
N LYS A 113 -4.30 12.63 5.28
CA LYS A 113 -4.50 13.00 3.87
C LYS A 113 -3.56 12.21 2.96
N ALA A 114 -2.28 12.13 3.32
CA ALA A 114 -1.29 11.40 2.55
C ALA A 114 -1.58 9.89 2.44
N LEU A 115 -1.98 9.25 3.54
CA LEU A 115 -2.42 7.85 3.55
C LEU A 115 -3.65 7.64 2.67
N LEU A 116 -4.67 8.51 2.78
CA LEU A 116 -5.89 8.41 1.97
C LEU A 116 -5.61 8.61 0.47
N HIS A 117 -4.73 9.55 0.11
CA HIS A 117 -4.31 9.75 -1.27
C HIS A 117 -3.62 8.51 -1.84
N HIS A 118 -2.73 7.89 -1.07
CA HIS A 118 -2.02 6.67 -1.43
C HIS A 118 -2.99 5.52 -1.73
N GLU A 119 -3.93 5.24 -0.82
CA GLU A 119 -4.91 4.17 -1.03
C GLU A 119 -5.93 4.49 -2.13
N ALA A 120 -6.30 5.76 -2.29
CA ALA A 120 -7.14 6.19 -3.41
C ALA A 120 -6.42 5.97 -4.75
N ALA A 121 -5.11 6.22 -4.84
CA ALA A 121 -4.33 5.91 -6.03
C ALA A 121 -4.21 4.39 -6.27
N HIS A 122 -4.04 3.58 -5.22
CA HIS A 122 -4.11 2.12 -5.34
C HIS A 122 -5.45 1.65 -5.92
N SER A 123 -6.57 2.24 -5.51
CA SER A 123 -7.89 1.87 -6.04
C SER A 123 -8.01 2.07 -7.57
N ILE A 124 -7.31 3.07 -8.11
CA ILE A 124 -7.34 3.41 -9.54
C ILE A 124 -6.42 2.49 -10.32
N LEU A 125 -5.18 2.33 -9.85
CA LEU A 125 -4.16 1.57 -10.57
C LEU A 125 -4.27 0.06 -10.37
N HIS A 126 -4.74 -0.35 -9.20
CA HIS A 126 -4.65 -1.73 -8.71
C HIS A 126 -5.97 -2.26 -8.11
N GLY A 127 -7.09 -1.59 -8.36
CA GLY A 127 -8.42 -1.92 -7.83
C GLY A 127 -9.13 -3.12 -8.46
N THR A 128 -8.38 -4.05 -9.06
CA THR A 128 -8.94 -5.22 -9.77
C THR A 128 -8.19 -6.50 -9.41
N LEU A 129 -8.85 -7.65 -9.54
CA LEU A 129 -8.25 -8.97 -9.28
C LEU A 129 -7.04 -9.26 -10.17
N GLN A 130 -6.99 -8.69 -11.38
CA GLN A 130 -5.85 -8.82 -12.29
C GLN A 130 -4.54 -8.33 -11.64
N SER A 131 -4.63 -7.34 -10.77
CA SER A 131 -3.49 -6.81 -10.02
C SER A 131 -2.90 -7.82 -9.02
N TYR A 132 -3.66 -8.87 -8.68
CA TYR A 132 -3.23 -9.96 -7.79
C TYR A 132 -2.79 -11.21 -8.57
N ALA A 133 -3.04 -11.26 -9.88
CA ALA A 133 -2.67 -12.36 -10.76
C ALA A 133 -1.21 -12.22 -11.22
N ILE A 134 -0.27 -12.54 -10.33
CA ILE A 134 1.17 -12.47 -10.62
C ILE A 134 1.58 -13.72 -11.41
N ALA A 135 2.07 -13.53 -12.63
CA ALA A 135 2.59 -14.60 -13.47
C ALA A 135 4.08 -14.40 -13.71
N LEU A 136 4.91 -15.17 -13.01
CA LEU A 136 6.36 -15.13 -13.17
C LEU A 136 6.82 -16.13 -14.23
N SER A 137 7.90 -15.80 -14.92
CA SER A 137 8.63 -16.67 -15.83
C SER A 137 9.17 -17.89 -15.07
N ARG A 138 9.40 -18.99 -15.80
CA ARG A 138 9.85 -20.27 -15.21
C ARG A 138 11.10 -20.14 -14.34
N GLY A 139 11.98 -19.16 -14.62
CA GLY A 139 13.18 -18.90 -13.83
C GLY A 139 12.92 -18.47 -12.38
N PHE A 140 11.70 -17.99 -12.07
CA PHE A 140 11.28 -17.63 -10.71
C PHE A 140 10.18 -18.53 -10.15
N ALA A 141 9.76 -19.57 -10.88
CA ALA A 141 8.73 -20.48 -10.40
C ALA A 141 9.12 -21.10 -9.04
N GLU A 142 10.38 -21.49 -8.88
CA GLU A 142 10.88 -22.00 -7.60
C GLU A 142 10.81 -20.98 -6.46
N LEU A 143 11.04 -19.69 -6.74
CA LEU A 143 10.93 -18.64 -5.73
C LEU A 143 9.48 -18.48 -5.28
N PHE A 144 8.54 -18.53 -6.22
CA PHE A 144 7.11 -18.49 -5.92
C PHE A 144 6.66 -19.70 -5.08
N GLU A 145 7.14 -20.90 -5.42
CA GLU A 145 6.79 -22.13 -4.68
C GLU A 145 7.37 -22.15 -3.26
N LYS A 146 8.62 -21.71 -3.09
CA LYS A 146 9.33 -21.75 -1.79
C LYS A 146 8.97 -20.56 -0.90
N SER A 147 8.75 -19.39 -1.50
CA SER A 147 8.58 -18.12 -0.80
C SER A 147 7.53 -17.24 -1.50
N PRO A 148 6.24 -17.65 -1.52
CA PRO A 148 5.17 -16.87 -2.15
C PRO A 148 5.06 -15.45 -1.57
N TRP A 149 5.42 -15.28 -0.29
CA TRP A 149 5.46 -13.98 0.40
C TRP A 149 6.48 -13.02 -0.20
N VAL A 150 7.63 -13.51 -0.66
CA VAL A 150 8.65 -12.68 -1.32
C VAL A 150 8.10 -12.11 -2.62
N VAL A 151 7.39 -12.93 -3.40
CA VAL A 151 6.75 -12.49 -4.65
C VAL A 151 5.63 -11.48 -4.36
N TYR A 152 4.85 -11.72 -3.31
CA TYR A 152 3.82 -10.78 -2.86
C TYR A 152 4.42 -9.42 -2.48
N LEU A 153 5.46 -9.39 -1.62
CA LEU A 153 6.14 -8.16 -1.20
C LEU A 153 6.78 -7.44 -2.39
N ALA A 154 7.37 -8.16 -3.33
CA ALA A 154 7.88 -7.58 -4.57
C ALA A 154 6.74 -6.91 -5.39
N SER A 155 5.58 -7.57 -5.50
CA SER A 155 4.39 -6.97 -6.12
C SER A 155 3.97 -5.68 -5.43
N VAL A 156 3.90 -5.68 -4.09
CA VAL A 156 3.52 -4.49 -3.33
C VAL A 156 4.52 -3.36 -3.57
N ALA A 157 5.82 -3.63 -3.48
CA ALA A 157 6.84 -2.61 -3.72
C ALA A 157 6.77 -2.00 -5.15
N VAL A 158 6.50 -2.81 -6.18
CA VAL A 158 6.30 -2.30 -7.54
C VAL A 158 5.05 -1.42 -7.62
N LYS A 159 3.93 -1.86 -7.04
CA LYS A 159 2.67 -1.10 -7.02
C LYS A 159 2.84 0.23 -6.29
N ASP A 160 3.55 0.24 -5.18
CA ASP A 160 3.81 1.47 -4.43
C ASP A 160 4.62 2.44 -5.28
N VAL A 161 5.66 1.99 -6.01
CA VAL A 161 6.39 2.84 -6.97
C VAL A 161 5.47 3.44 -8.03
N GLU A 162 4.54 2.66 -8.59
CA GLU A 162 3.55 3.15 -9.56
C GLU A 162 2.60 4.17 -8.95
N VAL A 163 2.16 3.95 -7.71
CA VAL A 163 1.33 4.89 -6.96
C VAL A 163 2.06 6.20 -6.68
N MET A 164 3.33 6.16 -6.22
CA MET A 164 4.10 7.37 -5.97
C MET A 164 4.28 8.19 -7.24
N ALA A 165 4.56 7.52 -8.37
CA ALA A 165 4.65 8.19 -9.67
C ALA A 165 3.31 8.79 -10.10
N TYR A 166 2.20 8.07 -9.92
CA TYR A 166 0.87 8.56 -10.24
C TYR A 166 0.48 9.80 -9.42
N LEU A 167 0.68 9.75 -8.09
CA LEU A 167 0.43 10.90 -7.20
C LEU A 167 1.26 12.12 -7.62
N SER A 168 2.55 11.92 -7.87
CA SER A 168 3.42 13.01 -8.34
C SER A 168 2.92 13.61 -9.66
N ASN A 169 2.49 12.79 -10.60
CA ASN A 169 1.97 13.24 -11.91
C ASN A 169 0.64 13.99 -11.79
N LYS A 170 -0.15 13.72 -10.74
CA LYS A 170 -1.37 14.48 -10.41
C LYS A 170 -1.09 15.75 -9.59
N GLY A 171 0.18 16.13 -9.40
CA GLY A 171 0.57 17.31 -8.64
C GLY A 171 0.56 17.11 -7.12
N LEU A 172 0.42 15.87 -6.65
CA LEU A 172 0.39 15.52 -5.22
C LEU A 172 1.78 15.13 -4.67
N ARG A 173 2.83 15.80 -5.13
CA ARG A 173 4.20 15.54 -4.64
C ARG A 173 4.31 15.71 -3.13
N ILE A 174 3.71 16.77 -2.57
CA ILE A 174 3.70 17.03 -1.12
C ILE A 174 3.08 15.85 -0.36
N SER A 175 2.03 15.24 -0.91
CA SER A 175 1.42 14.04 -0.33
C SER A 175 2.38 12.85 -0.28
N VAL A 176 3.29 12.73 -1.25
CA VAL A 176 4.33 11.68 -1.25
C VAL A 176 5.39 11.97 -0.18
N GLU A 177 5.73 13.24 0.03
CA GLU A 177 6.66 13.69 1.08
C GLU A 177 6.06 13.42 2.48
N ASP A 178 4.81 13.82 2.71
CA ASP A 178 4.07 13.56 3.95
C ASP A 178 3.88 12.06 4.21
N TYR A 179 3.59 11.27 3.16
CA TYR A 179 3.49 9.81 3.28
C TYR A 179 4.82 9.21 3.72
N LEU A 180 5.93 9.57 3.04
CA LEU A 180 7.27 9.11 3.39
C LEU A 180 7.58 9.43 4.84
N GLU A 181 7.38 10.68 5.28
CA GLU A 181 7.62 11.10 6.65
C GLU A 181 6.84 10.27 7.68
N HIS A 182 5.57 9.96 7.40
CA HIS A 182 4.75 9.12 8.27
C HIS A 182 5.31 7.70 8.38
N ILE A 183 5.70 7.08 7.27
CA ILE A 183 6.14 5.67 7.24
C ILE A 183 7.60 5.47 7.67
N LYS A 184 8.41 6.53 7.84
CA LYS A 184 9.82 6.39 8.26
C LYS A 184 9.98 5.68 9.59
N THR A 185 8.96 5.71 10.44
CA THR A 185 8.94 4.97 11.72
C THR A 185 9.17 3.47 11.52
N GLY A 186 8.69 2.91 10.40
CA GLY A 186 8.87 1.49 10.04
C GLY A 186 10.31 1.10 9.70
N PHE A 187 11.18 2.05 9.35
CA PHE A 187 12.59 1.73 9.05
C PHE A 187 13.34 1.16 10.26
N LYS A 188 12.94 1.55 11.48
CA LYS A 188 13.61 1.12 12.71
C LYS A 188 13.44 -0.37 12.99
N GLU A 189 12.42 -0.99 12.42
CA GLU A 189 12.10 -2.40 12.61
C GLU A 189 12.85 -3.30 11.61
N LEU A 190 13.47 -2.72 10.58
CA LEU A 190 14.11 -3.46 9.50
C LEU A 190 15.62 -3.64 9.69
N HIS A 191 16.08 -4.85 9.39
CA HIS A 191 17.49 -5.21 9.42
C HIS A 191 18.08 -5.57 8.05
N CYS A 192 17.26 -5.75 7.02
CA CYS A 192 17.67 -6.06 5.64
C CYS A 192 18.62 -7.28 5.54
N LYS A 193 18.39 -8.30 6.36
CA LYS A 193 19.16 -9.55 6.40
C LYS A 193 18.53 -10.67 5.60
N THR A 194 17.21 -10.65 5.45
CA THR A 194 16.44 -11.63 4.66
C THR A 194 15.92 -11.01 3.38
N LEU A 195 15.50 -11.82 2.41
CA LEU A 195 14.87 -11.30 1.20
C LEU A 195 13.58 -10.56 1.55
N GLU A 196 12.79 -11.11 2.46
CA GLU A 196 11.54 -10.53 2.95
C GLU A 196 11.76 -9.12 3.50
N GLU A 197 12.73 -8.93 4.41
CA GLU A 197 13.08 -7.61 4.96
C GLU A 197 13.56 -6.63 3.88
N VAL A 198 14.26 -7.12 2.85
CA VAL A 198 14.74 -6.24 1.76
C VAL A 198 13.59 -5.82 0.83
N PHE A 199 12.60 -6.67 0.58
CA PHE A 199 11.40 -6.25 -0.17
C PHE A 199 10.49 -5.35 0.64
N GLU A 200 10.36 -5.58 1.95
CA GLU A 200 9.67 -4.65 2.85
C GLU A 200 10.38 -3.30 2.89
N PHE A 201 11.71 -3.30 2.94
CA PHE A 201 12.51 -2.10 2.81
C PHE A 201 12.28 -1.41 1.46
N ALA A 202 12.31 -2.15 0.35
CA ALA A 202 12.06 -1.63 -1.00
C ALA A 202 10.69 -0.96 -1.12
N LYS A 203 9.67 -1.53 -0.48
CA LYS A 203 8.33 -0.93 -0.34
C LYS A 203 8.41 0.42 0.38
N LEU A 204 9.02 0.46 1.58
CA LEU A 204 9.07 1.67 2.39
C LEU A 204 9.88 2.81 1.73
N VAL A 205 10.87 2.50 0.89
CA VAL A 205 11.63 3.52 0.14
C VAL A 205 11.06 3.83 -1.25
N ALA A 206 9.92 3.26 -1.65
CA ALA A 206 9.27 3.59 -2.92
C ALA A 206 9.02 5.11 -3.12
N PRO A 207 8.61 5.90 -2.10
CA PRO A 207 8.48 7.36 -2.22
C PRO A 207 9.77 8.06 -2.67
N CYS A 208 10.93 7.51 -2.29
CA CYS A 208 12.24 8.07 -2.61
C CYS A 208 12.57 8.03 -4.10
N THR A 209 11.80 7.30 -4.90
CA THR A 209 11.90 7.38 -6.36
C THR A 209 11.34 8.69 -6.93
N ILE A 210 10.59 9.45 -6.13
CA ILE A 210 9.94 10.72 -6.50
C ILE A 210 10.55 11.88 -5.72
N VAL A 211 10.67 11.73 -4.40
CA VAL A 211 11.04 12.81 -3.49
C VAL A 211 12.49 12.69 -3.03
N GLU A 212 13.08 13.80 -2.61
CA GLU A 212 14.41 13.76 -2.00
C GLU A 212 14.34 12.95 -0.71
N CYS A 213 15.14 11.89 -0.67
CA CYS A 213 15.07 10.89 0.38
C CYS A 213 16.13 11.19 1.43
N SER A 214 15.72 11.76 2.56
CA SER A 214 16.54 11.97 3.75
C SER A 214 16.16 10.92 4.80
N VAL A 215 16.54 9.66 4.57
CA VAL A 215 16.13 8.51 5.41
C VAL A 215 17.32 7.78 6.02
N GLU A 216 18.55 8.07 5.58
CA GLU A 216 19.75 7.32 5.93
C GLU A 216 20.04 7.34 7.44
N SER A 217 19.62 8.40 8.14
CA SER A 217 19.69 8.48 9.60
C SER A 217 18.74 7.51 10.31
N ASP A 218 17.63 7.14 9.66
CA ASP A 218 16.61 6.25 10.20
C ASP A 218 16.87 4.77 9.88
N LEU A 219 17.79 4.48 8.96
CA LEU A 219 18.11 3.12 8.52
C LEU A 219 19.06 2.40 9.48
N GLY A 220 18.84 1.09 9.67
CA GLY A 220 19.88 0.20 10.18
C GLY A 220 21.11 0.17 9.28
N GLU A 221 22.28 -0.18 9.83
CA GLU A 221 23.57 -0.24 9.11
C GLU A 221 23.43 -0.95 7.76
N ARG A 222 22.88 -2.16 7.81
CA ARG A 222 22.69 -3.02 6.64
C ARG A 222 21.75 -2.42 5.59
N CYS A 223 20.60 -1.89 6.01
CA CYS A 223 19.67 -1.25 5.09
C CYS A 223 20.29 0.00 4.42
N ARG A 224 21.10 0.75 5.17
CA ARG A 224 21.83 1.92 4.67
C ARG A 224 22.84 1.55 3.57
N GLU A 225 23.56 0.44 3.74
CA GLU A 225 24.52 -0.04 2.74
C GLU A 225 23.86 -0.38 1.40
N ILE A 226 22.73 -1.10 1.44
CA ILE A 226 22.05 -1.53 0.22
C ILE A 226 21.15 -0.45 -0.40
N PHE A 227 20.79 0.58 0.36
CA PHE A 227 19.83 1.62 -0.03
C PHE A 227 20.10 2.23 -1.41
N PRO A 228 21.32 2.70 -1.76
CA PRO A 228 21.56 3.29 -3.08
C PRO A 228 21.32 2.31 -4.23
N THR A 229 21.61 1.02 -4.01
CA THR A 229 21.40 -0.01 -5.03
C THR A 229 19.92 -0.36 -5.18
N ILE A 230 19.20 -0.51 -4.06
CA ILE A 230 17.76 -0.76 -4.07
C ILE A 230 17.02 0.41 -4.72
N LEU A 231 17.36 1.66 -4.37
CA LEU A 231 16.76 2.85 -4.96
C LEU A 231 16.95 2.86 -6.49
N LYS A 232 18.15 2.56 -6.97
CA LYS A 232 18.44 2.46 -8.41
C LYS A 232 17.59 1.39 -9.12
N VAL A 233 17.35 0.25 -8.47
CA VAL A 233 16.47 -0.80 -9.02
C VAL A 233 15.03 -0.30 -9.09
N LEU A 234 14.53 0.36 -8.05
CA LEU A 234 13.18 0.93 -8.03
C LEU A 234 13.01 2.05 -9.06
N GLU A 235 14.01 2.90 -9.26
CA GLU A 235 14.00 3.90 -10.34
C GLU A 235 13.97 3.27 -11.73
N ALA A 236 14.69 2.17 -11.94
CA ALA A 236 14.64 1.42 -13.20
C ALA A 236 13.24 0.84 -13.43
N VAL A 237 12.62 0.27 -12.39
CA VAL A 237 11.23 -0.23 -12.43
C VAL A 237 10.23 0.89 -12.72
N LYS A 238 10.37 2.04 -12.05
CA LYS A 238 9.52 3.23 -12.26
C LYS A 238 9.53 3.68 -13.73
N ASN A 239 10.72 3.76 -14.32
CA ASN A 239 10.92 4.27 -15.68
C ASN A 239 10.61 3.22 -16.77
N MET A 240 10.34 1.97 -16.37
CA MET A 240 10.07 0.88 -17.30
C MET A 240 8.66 0.98 -17.90
N ARG A 241 8.58 0.92 -19.23
CA ARG A 241 7.33 0.72 -19.97
C ARG A 241 7.07 -0.77 -20.19
N ALA A 242 6.66 -1.46 -19.14
CA ALA A 242 6.31 -2.88 -19.18
C ALA A 242 5.10 -3.17 -18.29
N ASP A 243 4.53 -4.37 -18.42
CA ASP A 243 3.47 -4.85 -17.53
C ASP A 243 3.98 -5.10 -16.10
N LEU A 244 3.02 -5.26 -15.18
CA LEU A 244 3.28 -5.47 -13.75
C LEU A 244 4.18 -6.69 -13.50
N ASN A 245 3.97 -7.80 -14.21
CA ASN A 245 4.75 -9.03 -14.02
C ASN A 245 6.23 -8.82 -14.38
N THR A 246 6.50 -8.16 -15.49
CA THR A 246 7.86 -7.84 -15.94
C THR A 246 8.57 -6.91 -14.95
N LYS A 247 7.85 -5.92 -14.40
CA LYS A 247 8.38 -5.04 -13.37
C LYS A 247 8.70 -5.78 -12.06
N ILE A 248 7.82 -6.68 -11.64
CA ILE A 248 8.03 -7.54 -10.46
C ILE A 248 9.28 -8.40 -10.64
N GLU A 249 9.42 -9.08 -11.77
CA GLU A 249 10.62 -9.87 -12.06
C GLU A 249 11.89 -9.03 -12.04
N THR A 250 11.83 -7.83 -12.61
CA THR A 250 12.97 -6.91 -12.63
C THR A 250 13.40 -6.53 -11.21
N LEU A 251 12.43 -6.19 -10.35
CA LEU A 251 12.71 -5.90 -8.94
C LEU A 251 13.31 -7.13 -8.25
N ILE A 252 12.73 -8.31 -8.45
CA ILE A 252 13.22 -9.56 -7.85
C ILE A 252 14.67 -9.83 -8.25
N ARG A 253 15.00 -9.72 -9.54
CA ARG A 253 16.39 -9.89 -10.03
C ARG A 253 17.34 -8.92 -9.33
N GLY A 254 16.98 -7.63 -9.31
CA GLY A 254 17.82 -6.60 -8.70
C GLY A 254 18.07 -6.86 -7.21
N VAL A 255 17.03 -7.22 -6.46
CA VAL A 255 17.15 -7.54 -5.02
C VAL A 255 17.98 -8.80 -4.78
N VAL A 256 17.76 -9.87 -5.56
CA VAL A 256 18.53 -11.12 -5.42
C VAL A 256 20.00 -10.90 -5.77
N GLU A 257 20.30 -10.08 -6.79
CA GLU A 257 21.67 -9.71 -7.13
C GLU A 257 22.37 -8.98 -5.99
N VAL A 258 21.70 -8.02 -5.35
CA VAL A 258 22.21 -7.29 -4.16
C VAL A 258 22.56 -8.28 -3.05
N MET A 259 21.67 -9.23 -2.76
CA MET A 259 21.88 -10.25 -1.72
C MET A 259 22.96 -11.28 -2.07
N SER A 260 23.21 -11.54 -3.36
CA SER A 260 24.16 -12.57 -3.82
C SER A 260 25.61 -12.08 -3.88
N LYS A 261 25.83 -10.81 -4.22
CA LYS A 261 27.17 -10.18 -4.33
C LYS A 261 27.93 -10.16 -3.01
N GLU A 262 27.27 -10.49 -1.91
CA GLU A 262 27.86 -10.48 -0.58
C GLU A 262 28.19 -11.86 -0.02
N LYS A 263 27.59 -12.93 -0.54
CA LYS A 263 28.06 -14.28 -0.23
C LYS A 263 29.44 -14.58 -0.82
N SER A 264 29.99 -13.65 -1.60
CA SER A 264 31.26 -13.75 -2.33
C SER A 264 32.33 -12.75 -1.86
N LEU A 265 32.06 -12.01 -0.78
CA LEU A 265 33.02 -11.22 0.00
C LEU A 265 33.22 -11.89 1.37
#